data_AF-A0A229P5S9-F1
#
_entry.id   AF-A0A229P5S9-F1
#
_cell.length_a   1.000
_cell.length_b   1.000
_cell.length_c   1.000
_cell.angle_alpha   90.00
_cell.angle_beta   90.00
_cell.angle_gamma   90.00
#
_symmetry.space_group_name_H-M   'P 1'
#
loop_
_entity.id
_entity.type
_entity.pdbx_description
1 polymer ?
#
loop_
_entity_poly.entity_id
_entity_poly.type
_entity_poly.pdbx_seq_one_letter_code
_entity_poly.pdbx_strand_id
1 'polypeptide(L)'
;MLESVAKTESGFNPNAKNKKSGAAGMMQFMPATARGYGIDPYDPTQAVDAAGKMLSGLAAKYDGDWQKALAGYNWGGGNVDKAVRKYGDNWLAHAPTETKNYIRKILG
;
A
#
# COMPACT_ATOMS: atom_id res chain seq x y z
N MET A 1 -4.27 10.61 5.62
CA MET A 1 -3.81 9.24 5.28
C MET A 1 -3.82 9.01 3.77
N LEU A 2 -4.99 8.97 3.11
CA LEU A 2 -5.09 8.72 1.67
C LEU A 2 -4.34 9.75 0.80
N GLU A 3 -4.38 11.03 1.17
CA GLU A 3 -3.62 12.08 0.48
C GLU A 3 -2.10 11.84 0.54
N SER A 4 -1.58 11.47 1.72
CA SER A 4 -0.17 11.13 1.93
C SER A 4 0.24 9.89 1.13
N VAL A 5 -0.65 8.91 0.99
CA VAL A 5 -0.46 7.73 0.15
C VAL A 5 -0.38 8.16 -1.32
N ALA A 6 -1.37 8.87 -1.86
CA ALA A 6 -1.37 9.34 -3.24
C ALA A 6 -0.14 10.19 -3.60
N LYS A 7 0.27 11.07 -2.67
CA LYS A 7 1.48 11.87 -2.81
C LYS A 7 2.74 11.00 -2.87
N THR A 8 2.83 9.99 -2.01
CA THR A 8 3.99 9.10 -1.92
C THR A 8 4.08 8.14 -3.11
N GLU A 9 2.93 7.66 -3.60
CA GLU A 9 2.84 6.70 -4.70
C GLU A 9 3.17 7.32 -6.06
N SER A 10 2.62 8.49 -6.37
CA SER A 10 2.80 9.08 -7.69
C SER A 10 2.92 10.61 -7.73
N GLY A 11 2.87 11.27 -6.58
CA GLY A 11 2.73 12.74 -6.54
C GLY A 11 1.41 13.20 -7.17
N PHE A 12 0.33 12.45 -6.96
CA PHE A 12 -1.00 12.70 -7.54
C PHE A 12 -1.12 12.55 -9.06
N ASN A 13 -0.13 11.97 -9.74
CA ASN A 13 -0.21 11.72 -11.17
C ASN A 13 -1.14 10.51 -11.45
N PRO A 14 -2.30 10.70 -12.11
CA PRO A 14 -3.23 9.60 -12.43
C PRO A 14 -2.72 8.71 -13.56
N ASN A 15 -1.77 9.17 -14.37
CA ASN A 15 -1.20 8.43 -15.49
C ASN A 15 0.13 7.74 -15.13
N ALA A 16 0.51 7.72 -13.85
CA ALA A 16 1.76 7.12 -13.41
C ALA A 16 1.77 5.61 -13.70
N LYS A 17 2.88 5.12 -14.25
CA LYS A 17 3.10 3.70 -14.53
C LYS A 17 4.52 3.30 -14.18
N ASN A 18 4.65 2.38 -13.23
CA ASN A 18 5.92 1.77 -12.89
C ASN A 18 6.29 0.73 -13.95
N LYS A 19 7.40 0.94 -14.68
CA LYS A 19 7.84 0.05 -15.76
C LYS A 19 8.31 -1.33 -15.28
N LYS A 20 8.72 -1.46 -14.01
CA LYS A 20 9.24 -2.72 -13.45
C LYS A 20 8.13 -3.57 -12.86
N SER A 21 7.30 -2.99 -11.99
CA SER A 21 6.23 -3.72 -11.31
C SER A 21 4.91 -3.75 -12.08
N GLY A 22 4.71 -2.79 -12.99
CA GLY A 22 3.43 -2.58 -13.65
C GLY A 22 2.39 -1.85 -12.78
N ALA A 23 2.78 -1.36 -11.60
CA ALA A 23 1.92 -0.53 -10.76
C ALA A 23 1.45 0.71 -11.53
N ALA A 24 0.17 1.04 -11.41
CA ALA A 24 -0.47 2.05 -12.24
C ALA A 24 -1.38 2.98 -11.44
N GLY A 25 -1.56 4.19 -11.94
CA GLY A 25 -2.49 5.15 -11.36
C GLY A 25 -1.92 5.98 -10.22
N MET A 26 -2.75 6.90 -9.72
CA MET A 26 -2.36 7.77 -8.61
C MET A 26 -2.10 7.03 -7.29
N MET A 27 -2.72 5.86 -7.15
CA MET A 27 -2.58 5.00 -5.97
C MET A 27 -1.64 3.80 -6.21
N GLN A 28 -0.97 3.76 -7.38
CA GLN A 28 -0.02 2.72 -7.80
C GLN A 28 -0.52 1.28 -7.57
N PHE A 29 -1.74 0.99 -8.00
CA PHE A 29 -2.28 -0.36 -7.92
C PHE A 29 -1.51 -1.33 -8.80
N MET A 30 -1.11 -2.46 -8.23
CA MET A 30 -0.62 -3.61 -9.00
C MET A 30 -1.75 -4.16 -9.89
N PRO A 31 -1.46 -4.63 -11.12
CA PRO A 31 -2.49 -5.09 -12.04
C PRO A 31 -3.40 -6.18 -11.49
N ALA A 32 -2.86 -7.12 -10.71
CA ALA A 32 -3.66 -8.17 -10.07
C ALA A 32 -4.61 -7.61 -9.00
N THR A 33 -4.14 -6.64 -8.20
CA THR A 33 -4.94 -5.98 -7.17
C THR A 33 -6.05 -5.15 -7.81
N ALA A 34 -5.76 -4.37 -8.86
CA ALA A 34 -6.77 -3.62 -9.59
C ALA A 34 -7.89 -4.52 -10.16
N ARG A 35 -7.51 -5.67 -10.75
CA ARG A 35 -8.48 -6.69 -11.19
C ARG A 35 -9.32 -7.25 -10.04
N GLY A 36 -8.71 -7.49 -8.88
CA GLY A 36 -9.42 -7.95 -7.69
C GLY A 36 -10.47 -6.96 -7.18
N TYR A 37 -10.22 -5.66 -7.32
CA TYR A 37 -11.19 -4.61 -6.99
C TYR A 37 -12.14 -4.25 -8.14
N GLY A 38 -11.91 -4.78 -9.36
CA GLY A 38 -12.70 -4.45 -10.53
C GLY A 38 -12.58 -2.99 -10.99
N ILE A 39 -11.42 -2.37 -10.79
CA ILE A 39 -11.19 -0.95 -11.08
C ILE A 39 -10.30 -0.73 -12.31
N ASP A 40 -10.47 0.42 -12.95
CA ASP A 40 -9.41 1.03 -13.76
C ASP A 40 -8.46 1.82 -12.84
N PRO A 41 -7.18 1.43 -12.71
CA PRO A 41 -6.25 2.15 -11.84
C PRO A 41 -5.94 3.58 -12.32
N TYR A 42 -6.17 3.90 -13.60
CA TYR A 42 -5.98 5.24 -14.15
C TYR A 42 -7.17 6.17 -13.89
N ASP A 43 -8.33 5.64 -13.47
CA ASP A 43 -9.46 6.43 -12.99
C ASP A 43 -9.20 6.85 -11.53
N PRO A 44 -9.00 8.15 -11.25
CA PRO A 44 -8.68 8.64 -9.91
C PRO A 44 -9.74 8.30 -8.87
N THR A 45 -11.02 8.35 -9.27
CA THR A 45 -12.15 8.14 -8.37
C THR A 45 -12.18 6.68 -7.95
N GLN A 46 -12.10 5.76 -8.91
CA GLN A 46 -12.08 4.32 -8.63
C GLN A 46 -10.84 3.93 -7.82
N ALA A 47 -9.67 4.50 -8.16
CA ALA A 47 -8.42 4.22 -7.47
C ALA A 47 -8.45 4.70 -6.01
N VAL A 48 -8.90 5.92 -5.74
CA VAL A 48 -8.98 6.45 -4.35
C VAL A 48 -9.95 5.63 -3.52
N ASP A 49 -11.13 5.29 -4.06
CA ASP A 49 -12.15 4.55 -3.34
C ASP A 49 -11.70 3.12 -3.01
N ALA A 50 -11.06 2.43 -3.97
CA ALA A 50 -10.45 1.12 -3.74
C ALA A 50 -9.27 1.17 -2.76
N ALA A 51 -8.44 2.21 -2.82
CA ALA A 51 -7.33 2.36 -1.88
C ALA A 51 -7.82 2.59 -0.45
N GLY A 52 -8.90 3.35 -0.29
CA GLY A 52 -9.61 3.51 0.98
C GLY A 52 -10.10 2.18 1.54
N LYS A 53 -10.78 1.37 0.70
CA LYS A 53 -11.24 0.02 1.07
C LYS A 53 -10.08 -0.89 1.45
N MET A 54 -9.00 -0.87 0.68
CA MET A 54 -7.80 -1.68 0.96
C MET A 54 -7.13 -1.30 2.28
N LEU A 55 -6.90 -0.01 2.52
CA LEU A 55 -6.30 0.47 3.77
C LEU A 55 -7.20 0.20 4.97
N SER A 56 -8.52 0.38 4.83
CA SER A 56 -9.48 0.07 5.89
C SER A 56 -9.46 -1.42 6.23
N GLY A 57 -9.48 -2.31 5.23
CA GLY A 57 -9.37 -3.75 5.44
C GLY A 57 -8.05 -4.17 6.09
N LEU A 58 -6.95 -3.55 5.70
CA LEU A 58 -5.63 -3.80 6.32
C LEU A 58 -5.56 -3.29 7.76
N ALA A 59 -6.12 -2.11 8.04
CA ALA A 59 -6.18 -1.58 9.40
C ALA A 59 -7.03 -2.48 10.31
N ALA A 60 -8.20 -2.93 9.83
CA ALA A 60 -9.04 -3.88 10.55
C ALA A 60 -8.33 -5.22 10.80
N LYS A 61 -7.62 -5.74 9.78
CA LYS A 61 -6.85 -6.98 9.90
C LYS A 61 -5.74 -6.91 10.97
N TYR A 62 -5.13 -5.75 11.15
CA TYR A 62 -4.02 -5.55 12.09
C TYR A 62 -4.44 -4.78 13.34
N ASP A 63 -5.71 -4.85 13.74
CA ASP A 63 -6.23 -4.26 14.98
C ASP A 63 -5.90 -2.76 15.15
N GLY A 64 -5.91 -2.01 14.03
CA GLY A 64 -5.60 -0.58 14.00
C GLY A 64 -4.11 -0.24 13.94
N ASP A 65 -3.21 -1.23 13.82
CA ASP A 65 -1.78 -1.00 13.62
C ASP A 65 -1.51 -0.44 12.21
N TRP A 66 -1.45 0.88 12.12
CA TRP A 66 -1.22 1.59 10.86
C TRP A 66 0.16 1.34 10.26
N GLN A 67 1.17 0.95 11.05
CA GLN A 67 2.48 0.59 10.49
C GLN A 67 2.37 -0.71 9.70
N LYS A 68 1.70 -1.73 10.27
CA LYS A 68 1.42 -2.99 9.57
C LYS A 68 0.47 -2.78 8.38
N ALA A 69 -0.52 -1.90 8.50
CA ALA A 69 -1.45 -1.60 7.42
C ALA A 69 -0.75 -0.94 6.22
N LEU A 70 0.07 0.09 6.46
CA LEU A 70 0.85 0.73 5.40
C LEU A 70 1.91 -0.20 4.81
N ALA A 71 2.55 -1.02 5.64
CA ALA A 71 3.44 -2.08 5.16
C ALA A 71 2.69 -3.07 4.27
N GLY A 72 1.47 -3.45 4.66
CA GLY A 72 0.63 -4.36 3.88
C GLY A 72 0.18 -3.76 2.56
N TYR A 73 0.00 -2.44 2.50
CA TYR A 73 -0.33 -1.73 1.28
C TYR A 73 0.84 -1.71 0.30
N ASN A 74 2.04 -1.37 0.76
CA ASN A 74 3.24 -1.24 -0.07
C ASN A 74 3.93 -2.58 -0.39
N TRP A 75 4.01 -3.49 0.59
CA TRP A 75 4.76 -4.76 0.49
C TRP A 75 3.86 -6.00 0.40
N GLY A 76 2.54 -5.83 0.51
CA GLY A 76 1.57 -6.92 0.52
C GLY A 76 1.37 -7.52 1.91
N GLY A 77 0.11 -7.64 2.33
CA GLY A 77 -0.26 -8.11 3.66
C GLY A 77 0.29 -9.51 4.00
N GLY A 78 0.35 -10.43 3.03
CA GLY A 78 0.92 -11.76 3.27
C GLY A 78 2.42 -11.76 3.59
N ASN A 79 3.17 -10.76 3.15
CA ASN A 79 4.58 -10.62 3.51
C ASN A 79 4.72 -10.06 4.93
N VAL A 80 3.85 -9.11 5.31
CA VAL A 80 3.77 -8.62 6.69
C VAL A 80 3.43 -9.77 7.64
N ASP A 81 2.43 -10.59 7.32
CA ASP A 81 2.05 -11.75 8.15
C ASP A 81 3.23 -12.70 8.35
N LYS A 82 3.95 -13.02 7.27
CA LYS A 82 5.13 -13.89 7.33
C LYS A 82 6.22 -13.29 8.23
N ALA A 83 6.46 -11.98 8.13
CA ALA A 83 7.46 -11.29 8.94
C ALA A 83 7.06 -11.25 10.41
N VAL A 84 5.80 -10.88 10.72
CA VAL A 84 5.27 -10.85 12.09
C VAL A 84 5.32 -12.24 12.72
N ARG A 85 4.89 -13.28 12.00
CA ARG A 85 4.95 -14.65 12.50
C ARG A 85 6.37 -15.11 12.81
N LYS A 86 7.36 -14.69 12.02
CA LYS A 86 8.75 -15.14 12.15
C LYS A 86 9.56 -14.32 13.16
N TYR A 87 9.28 -13.03 13.28
CA TYR A 87 10.14 -12.08 14.00
C TYR A 87 9.40 -11.34 15.13
N GLY A 88 8.10 -11.57 15.32
CA GLY A 88 7.29 -10.91 16.34
C GLY A 88 7.34 -9.39 16.20
N ASP A 89 7.59 -8.70 17.30
CA ASP A 89 7.67 -7.24 17.34
C ASP A 89 8.82 -6.67 16.50
N ASN A 90 9.86 -7.47 16.22
CA ASN A 90 10.98 -7.05 15.39
C ASN A 90 10.72 -7.18 13.88
N TRP A 91 9.49 -7.48 13.45
CA TRP A 91 9.14 -7.65 12.04
C TRP A 91 9.58 -6.48 11.15
N LEU A 92 9.47 -5.24 11.65
CA LEU A 92 9.74 -4.04 10.86
C LEU A 92 11.22 -3.95 10.46
N ALA A 93 12.15 -4.40 11.30
CA ALA A 93 13.57 -4.42 10.97
C ALA A 93 13.86 -5.27 9.71
N HIS A 94 13.06 -6.33 9.52
CA HIS A 94 13.14 -7.28 8.41
C HIS A 94 12.28 -6.91 7.21
N ALA A 95 11.49 -5.83 7.27
CA ALA A 95 10.79 -5.31 6.11
C ALA A 95 11.76 -4.68 5.09
N PRO A 96 11.40 -4.62 3.80
CA PRO A 96 12.21 -3.94 2.78
C PRO A 96 12.50 -2.49 3.16
N THR A 97 13.67 -1.99 2.76
CA THR A 97 14.05 -0.58 2.99
C THR A 97 13.03 0.38 2.37
N GLU A 98 12.50 0.04 1.19
CA GLU A 98 11.44 0.80 0.54
C GLU A 98 10.19 0.93 1.44
N THR A 99 9.72 -0.17 2.00
CA THR A 99 8.54 -0.21 2.89
C THR A 99 8.78 0.56 4.20
N LYS A 100 9.97 0.44 4.79
CA LYS A 100 10.35 1.25 5.96
C LYS A 100 10.32 2.74 5.63
N ASN A 101 10.84 3.14 4.47
CA ASN A 101 10.81 4.53 4.02
C ASN A 101 9.37 4.99 3.71
N TYR A 102 8.55 4.13 3.12
CA TYR A 102 7.15 4.39 2.83
C TYR A 102 6.36 4.72 4.10
N ILE A 103 6.49 3.91 5.14
CA ILE A 103 5.86 4.15 6.44
C ILE A 103 6.33 5.50 7.02
N ARG A 104 7.64 5.77 7.01
CA ARG A 104 8.18 7.05 7.51
C ARG A 104 7.66 8.27 6.77
N LYS A 105 7.46 8.19 5.44
CA LYS A 105 6.93 9.31 4.64
C LYS A 105 5.47 9.64 4.93
N ILE A 106 4.70 8.67 5.45
CA ILE A 106 3.26 8.82 5.65
C ILE A 106 2.92 9.11 7.12
N LEU A 107 3.65 8.51 8.06
CA LEU A 107 3.42 8.66 9.50
C LEU A 107 4.35 9.68 10.19
N GLY A 108 5.45 10.05 9.55
CA GLY A 108 6.37 11.08 10.02
C GLY A 108 6.03 12.44 9.41
#